data_AF-A0A380FFK6-F1
#
_entry.id   AF-A0A380FFK6-F1
#
_cell.length_a   1.000
_cell.length_b   1.000
_cell.length_c   1.000
_cell.angle_alpha   90.00
_cell.angle_beta   90.00
_cell.angle_gamma   90.00
#
_symmetry.space_group_name_H-M   'P 1'
#
loop_
_entity.id
_entity.type
_entity.pdbx_description
1 polymer ?
#
loop_
_entity_poly.entity_id
_entity_poly.type
_entity_poly.pdbx_seq_one_letter_code
_entity_poly.pdbx_strand_id
1 'polypeptide(L)'
;MKLGTLQICSYQINNFYEMIEQTITDAKAFNQNYSGRLTDIDLIETALDEYANILINLDKMANFAELRLSVDTTNPTAQTLSSKFSTSYGKIASELAFVESEILELNSNQLAQLISTSKYPHYLTKLKHRQPYLLAPEVEKNFSEFIPYIGWRL
;
A
#
# COMPACT_ATOMS: atom_id res chain seq x y z
N MET A 1 -16.15 15.69 -32.58
CA MET A 1 -15.87 15.87 -31.13
C MET A 1 -16.04 14.58 -30.31
N LYS A 2 -17.06 13.73 -30.54
CA LYS A 2 -17.29 12.49 -29.74
C LYS A 2 -16.21 11.39 -29.84
N LEU A 3 -15.51 11.26 -30.97
CA LEU A 3 -14.49 10.22 -31.16
C LEU A 3 -13.23 10.44 -30.30
N GLY A 4 -12.85 11.71 -30.06
CA GLY A 4 -11.70 12.04 -29.22
C GLY A 4 -11.93 11.69 -27.74
N THR A 5 -13.14 11.92 -27.23
CA THR A 5 -13.48 11.64 -25.83
C THR A 5 -13.53 10.14 -25.53
N LEU A 6 -14.04 9.32 -26.47
CA LEU A 6 -14.05 7.86 -26.35
C LEU A 6 -12.63 7.27 -26.34
N GLN A 7 -11.74 7.79 -27.18
CA GLN A 7 -10.34 7.35 -27.26
C GLN A 7 -9.54 7.72 -25.99
N ILE A 8 -9.84 8.88 -25.38
CA ILE A 8 -9.21 9.29 -24.11
C ILE A 8 -9.66 8.37 -22.97
N CYS A 9 -10.95 8.03 -22.89
CA CYS A 9 -11.47 7.13 -21.87
C CYS A 9 -10.87 5.72 -21.97
N SER A 10 -10.74 5.16 -23.17
CA SER A 10 -10.13 3.83 -23.36
C SER A 10 -8.65 3.82 -23.00
N TYR A 11 -7.90 4.86 -23.39
CA TYR A 11 -6.48 5.00 -23.04
C TYR A 11 -6.26 5.07 -21.51
N GLN A 12 -7.07 5.87 -20.81
CA GLN A 12 -6.99 5.98 -19.36
C GLN A 12 -7.26 4.64 -18.65
N ILE A 13 -8.21 3.86 -19.15
CA ILE A 13 -8.54 2.54 -18.62
C ILE A 13 -7.40 1.55 -18.86
N ASN A 14 -6.78 1.56 -20.04
CA ASN A 14 -5.63 0.71 -20.33
C ASN A 14 -4.43 1.06 -19.44
N ASN A 15 -4.10 2.34 -19.30
CA ASN A 15 -3.03 2.80 -18.42
C ASN A 15 -3.28 2.41 -16.95
N PHE A 16 -4.55 2.40 -16.51
CA PHE A 16 -4.90 1.90 -15.18
C PHE A 16 -4.55 0.42 -15.00
N TYR A 17 -4.88 -0.43 -15.98
CA TYR A 17 -4.54 -1.86 -15.91
C TYR A 17 -3.03 -2.09 -15.96
N GLU A 18 -2.29 -1.37 -16.81
CA GLU A 18 -0.83 -1.43 -16.88
C GLU A 18 -0.19 -1.02 -15.55
N MET A 19 -0.67 0.07 -14.95
CA MET A 19 -0.19 0.54 -13.64
C MET A 19 -0.45 -0.48 -12.53
N ILE A 20 -1.57 -1.22 -12.57
CA ILE A 20 -1.83 -2.32 -11.64
C ILE A 20 -0.79 -3.41 -11.79
N GLU A 21 -0.56 -3.91 -13.00
CA GLU A 21 0.34 -5.04 -13.22
C GLU A 21 1.80 -4.66 -12.90
N GLN A 22 2.19 -3.42 -13.22
CA GLN A 22 3.50 -2.89 -12.84
C GLN A 22 3.63 -2.79 -11.32
N THR A 23 2.65 -2.22 -10.62
CA THR A 23 2.73 -2.05 -9.15
C THR A 23 2.74 -3.40 -8.43
N ILE A 24 2.03 -4.41 -8.94
CA ILE A 24 2.12 -5.80 -8.43
C ILE A 24 3.54 -6.34 -8.61
N THR A 25 4.16 -6.10 -9.77
CA THR A 25 5.53 -6.54 -10.07
C THR A 25 6.53 -5.84 -9.16
N ASP A 26 6.40 -4.53 -9.00
CA ASP A 26 7.24 -3.71 -8.13
C ASP A 26 7.14 -4.16 -6.67
N ALA A 27 5.93 -4.42 -6.17
CA ALA A 27 5.72 -4.91 -4.80
C ALA A 27 6.36 -6.28 -4.55
N LYS A 28 6.27 -7.20 -5.53
CA LYS A 28 6.96 -8.51 -5.45
C LYS A 28 8.47 -8.36 -5.45
N ALA A 29 9.01 -7.54 -6.34
CA ALA A 29 10.44 -7.27 -6.40
C ALA A 29 10.93 -6.63 -5.09
N PHE A 30 10.16 -5.68 -4.56
CA PHE A 30 10.40 -5.04 -3.28
C PHE A 30 10.45 -6.07 -2.14
N ASN A 31 9.46 -6.96 -2.03
CA ASN A 31 9.47 -8.04 -1.04
C ASN A 31 10.73 -8.91 -1.15
N GLN A 32 11.06 -9.37 -2.37
CA GLN A 32 12.23 -10.20 -2.61
C GLN A 32 13.56 -9.51 -2.24
N ASN A 33 13.63 -8.20 -2.41
CA ASN A 33 14.83 -7.42 -2.17
C ASN A 33 15.04 -7.09 -0.69
N TYR A 34 13.95 -6.83 0.05
CA TYR A 34 14.01 -6.21 1.37
C TYR A 34 13.46 -7.05 2.53
N SER A 35 12.59 -8.04 2.29
CA SER A 35 11.99 -8.86 3.34
C SER A 35 13.07 -9.62 4.14
N GLY A 36 12.99 -9.52 5.47
CA GLY A 36 13.92 -10.06 6.44
C GLY A 36 15.28 -9.35 6.47
N ARG A 37 15.39 -8.15 5.89
CA ARG A 37 16.67 -7.44 5.72
C ARG A 37 16.67 -6.01 6.22
N LEU A 38 15.53 -5.44 6.63
CA LEU A 38 15.40 -4.04 7.07
C LEU A 38 16.00 -3.80 8.46
N THR A 39 17.32 -3.94 8.57
CA THR A 39 18.09 -3.89 9.82
C THR A 39 19.09 -2.73 9.88
N ASP A 40 19.45 -2.18 8.72
CA ASP A 40 20.40 -1.09 8.56
C ASP A 40 19.70 0.19 8.05
N ILE A 41 20.14 1.35 8.53
CA ILE A 41 19.49 2.63 8.29
C ILE A 41 19.58 3.03 6.80
N ASP A 42 20.72 2.82 6.15
CA ASP A 42 20.91 3.23 4.75
C ASP A 42 20.08 2.35 3.81
N LEU A 43 20.00 1.05 4.12
CA LEU A 43 19.13 0.11 3.41
C LEU A 43 17.66 0.47 3.59
N ILE A 44 17.24 0.80 4.82
CA ILE A 44 15.86 1.20 5.11
C ILE A 44 15.52 2.50 4.37
N GLU A 45 16.41 3.48 4.35
CA GLU A 45 16.16 4.73 3.63
C GLU A 45 15.95 4.50 2.13
N THR A 46 16.76 3.62 1.52
CA THR A 46 16.58 3.21 0.12
C THR A 46 15.26 2.47 -0.09
N ALA A 47 14.91 1.55 0.82
CA ALA A 47 13.64 0.85 0.78
C ALA A 47 12.45 1.81 0.94
N LEU A 48 12.55 2.85 1.76
CA LEU A 48 11.49 3.84 1.94
C LEU A 48 11.23 4.66 0.67
N ASP A 49 12.27 4.97 -0.11
CA ASP A 49 12.10 5.63 -1.42
C ASP A 49 11.28 4.75 -2.39
N GLU A 50 11.59 3.46 -2.49
CA GLU A 50 10.83 2.50 -3.32
C GLU A 50 9.42 2.25 -2.80
N TYR A 51 9.29 2.06 -1.48
CA TYR A 51 8.02 1.85 -0.81
C TYR A 51 7.08 3.04 -1.02
N ALA A 52 7.58 4.26 -0.87
CA ALA A 52 6.82 5.48 -1.12
C ALA A 52 6.29 5.54 -2.57
N ASN A 53 7.10 5.15 -3.56
CA ASN A 53 6.68 5.11 -4.96
C ASN A 53 5.54 4.11 -5.19
N ILE A 54 5.60 2.93 -4.57
CA ILE A 54 4.53 1.93 -4.62
C ILE A 54 3.24 2.48 -4.00
N LEU A 55 3.32 3.11 -2.82
CA LEU A 55 2.15 3.72 -2.16
C LEU A 55 1.55 4.86 -2.98
N ILE A 56 2.37 5.70 -3.61
CA ILE A 56 1.90 6.77 -4.50
C ILE A 56 1.11 6.20 -5.69
N ASN A 57 1.58 5.08 -6.26
CA ASN A 57 0.87 4.43 -7.36
C ASN A 57 -0.44 3.78 -6.90
N LEU A 58 -0.45 3.17 -5.70
CA LEU A 58 -1.68 2.69 -5.06
C LEU A 58 -2.70 3.82 -4.93
N ASP A 59 -2.31 4.98 -4.39
CA ASP A 59 -3.21 6.13 -4.23
C ASP A 59 -3.76 6.64 -5.57
N LYS A 60 -2.91 6.70 -6.61
CA LYS A 60 -3.37 7.08 -7.96
C LYS A 60 -4.42 6.12 -8.49
N MET A 61 -4.19 4.80 -8.35
CA MET A 61 -5.13 3.78 -8.81
C MET A 61 -6.42 3.78 -7.99
N ALA A 62 -6.33 3.91 -6.67
CA ALA A 62 -7.46 3.99 -5.76
C ALA A 62 -8.37 5.16 -6.14
N ASN A 63 -7.80 6.37 -6.22
CA ASN A 63 -8.52 7.58 -6.58
C ASN A 63 -9.11 7.49 -7.99
N PHE A 64 -8.38 6.90 -8.95
CA PHE A 64 -8.88 6.71 -10.31
C PHE A 64 -10.14 5.84 -10.37
N ALA A 65 -10.17 4.75 -9.59
CA ALA A 65 -11.30 3.83 -9.53
C ALA A 65 -12.46 4.40 -8.71
N GLU A 66 -12.18 4.94 -7.52
CA GLU A 66 -13.16 5.50 -6.60
C GLU A 66 -13.91 6.68 -7.24
N LEU A 67 -13.19 7.64 -7.82
CA LEU A 67 -13.80 8.86 -8.36
C LEU A 67 -14.74 8.56 -9.53
N ARG A 68 -14.51 7.44 -10.25
CA ARG A 68 -15.42 6.99 -11.32
C ARG A 68 -16.64 6.28 -10.76
N LEU A 69 -16.45 5.46 -9.73
CA LEU A 69 -17.54 4.74 -9.09
C LEU A 69 -18.49 5.69 -8.35
N SER A 70 -17.97 6.77 -7.75
CA SER A 70 -18.77 7.73 -7.00
C SER A 70 -19.67 8.61 -7.88
N VAL A 71 -19.38 8.74 -9.17
CA VAL A 71 -20.24 9.45 -10.15
C VAL A 71 -21.51 8.65 -10.44
N ASP A 72 -21.38 7.34 -10.68
CA ASP A 72 -22.50 6.43 -10.90
C ASP A 72 -22.13 5.03 -10.42
N THR A 73 -22.65 4.67 -9.25
CA THR A 73 -22.38 3.38 -8.60
C THR A 73 -23.04 2.20 -9.32
N THR A 74 -23.93 2.45 -10.29
CA THR A 74 -24.56 1.42 -11.12
C THR A 74 -23.82 1.16 -12.43
N ASN A 75 -22.78 1.95 -12.74
CA ASN A 75 -21.99 1.82 -13.96
C ASN A 75 -21.13 0.54 -13.94
N PRO A 76 -21.35 -0.43 -14.86
CA PRO A 76 -20.62 -1.70 -14.83
C PRO A 76 -19.11 -1.57 -15.06
N THR A 77 -18.68 -0.59 -15.85
CA THR A 77 -17.25 -0.32 -16.08
C THR A 77 -16.59 0.22 -14.81
N ALA A 78 -17.22 1.17 -14.12
CA ALA A 78 -16.69 1.71 -12.87
C ALA A 78 -16.64 0.64 -11.76
N GLN A 79 -17.68 -0.20 -11.66
CA GLN A 79 -17.68 -1.36 -10.76
C GLN A 79 -16.52 -2.31 -11.06
N THR A 80 -16.29 -2.63 -12.35
CA THR A 80 -15.18 -3.51 -12.77
C THR A 80 -13.82 -2.94 -12.38
N LEU A 81 -13.59 -1.64 -12.60
CA LEU A 81 -12.34 -0.97 -12.22
C LEU A 81 -12.12 -1.02 -10.70
N SER A 82 -13.17 -0.72 -9.92
CA SER A 82 -13.13 -0.80 -8.46
C SER A 82 -12.81 -2.22 -7.99
N SER A 83 -13.49 -3.24 -8.50
CA SER A 83 -13.24 -4.64 -8.12
C SER A 83 -11.83 -5.11 -8.49
N LYS A 84 -11.33 -4.71 -9.67
CA LYS A 84 -9.94 -5.01 -10.06
C LYS A 84 -8.96 -4.34 -9.10
N PHE A 85 -9.13 -3.06 -8.78
CA PHE A 85 -8.27 -2.37 -7.80
C PHE A 85 -8.32 -3.06 -6.44
N SER A 86 -9.50 -3.33 -5.87
CA SER A 86 -9.62 -3.97 -4.56
C SER A 86 -8.93 -5.34 -4.49
N THR A 87 -9.05 -6.14 -5.55
CA THR A 87 -8.39 -7.46 -5.62
C THR A 87 -6.88 -7.33 -5.73
N SER A 88 -6.38 -6.36 -6.52
CA SER A 88 -4.95 -6.11 -6.68
C SER A 88 -4.33 -5.48 -5.43
N TYR A 89 -5.06 -4.60 -4.75
CA TYR A 89 -4.63 -3.98 -3.48
C TYR A 89 -4.31 -5.04 -2.44
N GLY A 90 -5.17 -6.04 -2.25
CA GLY A 90 -4.90 -7.12 -1.28
C GLY A 90 -3.59 -7.88 -1.58
N LYS A 91 -3.27 -8.10 -2.87
CA LYS A 91 -2.00 -8.73 -3.27
C LYS A 91 -0.81 -7.83 -2.95
N ILE A 92 -0.87 -6.56 -3.35
CA ILE A 92 0.21 -5.59 -3.11
C ILE A 92 0.42 -5.40 -1.59
N ALA A 93 -0.64 -5.22 -0.82
CA ALA A 93 -0.57 -5.06 0.63
C ALA A 93 0.08 -6.28 1.31
N SER A 94 -0.24 -7.50 0.84
CA SER A 94 0.39 -8.71 1.35
C SER A 94 1.90 -8.76 1.10
N GLU A 95 2.37 -8.30 -0.06
CA GLU A 95 3.81 -8.24 -0.37
C GLU A 95 4.53 -7.18 0.49
N LEU A 96 3.82 -6.16 0.98
CA LEU A 96 4.41 -5.04 1.73
C LEU A 96 4.25 -5.16 3.25
N ALA A 97 3.54 -6.19 3.73
CA ALA A 97 3.11 -6.30 5.14
C ALA A 97 4.28 -6.31 6.15
N PHE A 98 5.47 -6.74 5.73
CA PHE A 98 6.65 -6.86 6.59
C PHE A 98 7.31 -5.50 6.92
N VAL A 99 7.07 -4.46 6.13
CA VAL A 99 7.86 -3.22 6.17
C VAL A 99 7.75 -2.54 7.52
N GLU A 100 6.52 -2.30 7.98
CA GLU A 100 6.27 -1.62 9.24
C GLU A 100 6.76 -2.45 10.44
N SER A 101 6.57 -3.77 10.42
CA SER A 101 7.02 -4.65 11.50
C SER A 101 8.53 -4.69 11.63
N GLU A 102 9.27 -4.86 10.53
CA GLU A 102 10.74 -4.93 10.59
C GLU A 102 11.36 -3.60 11.03
N ILE A 103 10.82 -2.46 10.58
CA ILE A 103 11.28 -1.14 11.04
C ILE A 103 11.04 -0.98 12.56
N LEU A 104 9.96 -1.54 13.10
CA LEU A 104 9.63 -1.47 14.52
C LEU A 104 10.39 -2.48 15.40
N GLU A 105 11.05 -3.47 14.80
CA GLU A 105 11.99 -4.37 15.49
C GLU A 105 13.36 -3.72 15.74
N LEU A 106 13.66 -2.60 15.07
CA LEU A 106 14.86 -1.81 15.38
C LEU A 106 14.88 -1.39 16.85
N ASN A 107 16.08 -1.39 17.44
CA ASN A 107 16.21 -0.89 18.80
C ASN A 107 15.95 0.63 18.87
N SER A 108 15.62 1.12 20.07
CA SER A 108 15.23 2.53 20.30
C SER A 108 16.23 3.55 19.77
N ASN A 109 17.53 3.25 19.81
CA ASN A 109 18.58 4.15 19.32
C ASN A 109 18.62 4.17 17.78
N GLN A 110 18.57 3.00 17.13
CA GLN A 110 18.51 2.89 15.67
C GLN A 110 17.26 3.57 15.13
N LEU A 111 16.09 3.34 15.73
CA LEU A 111 14.84 3.96 15.31
C LEU A 111 14.85 5.47 15.50
N ALA A 112 15.41 5.97 16.62
CA ALA A 112 15.57 7.42 16.83
C ALA A 112 16.53 8.05 15.81
N GLN A 113 17.63 7.37 15.51
CA GLN A 113 18.58 7.81 14.48
C GLN A 113 17.90 7.86 13.11
N LEU A 114 17.26 6.76 12.69
CA LEU A 114 16.51 6.68 11.44
C LEU A 114 15.49 7.83 11.31
N ILE A 115 14.69 8.10 12.35
CA ILE A 115 13.74 9.22 12.36
C ILE A 115 14.44 10.57 12.14
N SER A 116 15.64 10.77 12.68
CA SER A 116 16.35 12.05 12.59
C SER A 116 17.10 12.26 11.27
N THR A 117 17.49 11.19 10.58
CA THR A 117 18.29 11.26 9.35
C THR A 117 17.48 11.01 8.08
N SER A 118 16.33 10.35 8.19
CA SER A 118 15.49 9.99 7.04
C SER A 118 14.83 11.21 6.38
N LYS A 119 14.56 11.10 5.08
CA LYS A 119 13.65 12.00 4.33
C LYS A 119 12.19 11.86 4.76
N TYR A 120 11.84 10.79 5.48
CA TYR A 120 10.47 10.44 5.88
C TYR A 120 10.24 10.50 7.40
N PRO A 121 10.70 11.55 8.13
CA PRO A 121 10.71 11.57 9.59
C PRO A 121 9.30 11.54 10.17
N HIS A 122 8.33 12.17 9.51
CA HIS A 122 6.93 12.21 9.93
C HIS A 122 6.26 10.84 9.87
N TYR A 123 6.51 10.09 8.79
CA TYR A 123 6.00 8.73 8.62
C TYR A 123 6.55 7.82 9.73
N LEU A 124 7.87 7.83 9.92
CA LEU A 124 8.55 7.01 10.93
C LEU A 124 8.14 7.39 12.35
N THR A 125 7.92 8.68 12.63
CA THR A 125 7.41 9.15 13.93
C THR A 125 5.99 8.62 14.18
N LYS A 126 5.11 8.67 13.18
CA LYS A 126 3.76 8.09 13.29
C LYS A 126 3.82 6.57 13.46
N LEU A 127 4.70 5.89 12.74
CA LEU A 127 4.90 4.45 12.86
C LEU A 127 5.34 4.07 14.28
N LYS A 128 6.32 4.77 14.84
CA LYS A 128 6.75 4.60 16.24
C LYS A 128 5.62 4.84 17.23
N HIS A 129 4.77 5.85 17.01
CA HIS A 129 3.60 6.09 17.87
C HIS A 129 2.53 4.99 17.77
N ARG A 130 2.47 4.26 16.65
CA ARG A 130 1.55 3.13 16.47
C ARG A 130 2.04 1.86 17.16
N GLN A 131 3.34 1.73 17.43
CA GLN A 131 3.96 0.56 18.05
C GLN A 131 3.20 0.00 19.29
N PRO A 132 2.72 0.82 20.25
CA PRO A 132 2.00 0.30 21.42
C PRO A 132 0.60 -0.23 21.11
N TYR A 133 0.05 0.08 19.93
CA TYR A 133 -1.27 -0.35 19.46
C TYR A 133 -1.18 -1.51 18.47
N LEU A 134 0.03 -1.94 18.09
CA LEU A 134 0.20 -3.21 17.40
C LEU A 134 -0.21 -4.32 18.37
N LEU A 135 -1.14 -5.14 17.92
CA LEU A 135 -1.65 -6.23 18.72
C LEU A 135 -0.47 -7.16 19.05
N ALA A 136 -0.29 -7.49 20.34
CA ALA A 136 0.64 -8.54 20.69
C ALA A 136 0.26 -9.83 19.92
N PRO A 137 1.20 -10.70 19.53
CA PRO A 137 0.91 -11.88 18.69
C PRO A 137 -0.23 -12.76 19.21
N GLU A 138 -0.38 -12.88 20.53
CA GLU A 138 -1.51 -13.60 21.15
C GLU A 138 -2.87 -12.90 20.92
N VAL A 139 -2.89 -11.58 20.86
CA VAL A 139 -4.08 -10.80 20.60
C VAL A 139 -4.44 -10.83 19.11
N GLU A 140 -3.47 -10.81 18.19
CA GLU A 140 -3.73 -10.99 16.75
C GLU A 140 -4.35 -12.36 16.42
N LYS A 141 -3.88 -13.42 17.08
CA LYS A 141 -4.43 -14.77 16.91
C LYS A 141 -5.90 -14.82 17.29
N ASN A 142 -6.25 -14.25 18.45
CA ASN A 142 -7.64 -14.16 18.89
C ASN A 142 -8.45 -13.19 18.03
N PHE A 143 -7.88 -12.06 17.62
CA PHE A 143 -8.54 -11.06 16.77
C PHE A 143 -8.84 -11.62 15.37
N SER A 144 -7.95 -12.46 14.82
CA SER A 144 -8.14 -13.15 13.54
C SER A 144 -9.38 -14.04 13.53
N GLU A 145 -9.74 -14.63 14.68
CA GLU A 145 -10.99 -15.37 14.85
C GLU A 145 -12.23 -14.46 14.81
N PHE A 146 -12.07 -13.17 15.15
CA PHE A 146 -13.14 -12.17 15.13
C PHE A 146 -13.26 -11.41 13.80
N ILE A 147 -12.23 -11.40 12.93
CA ILE A 147 -12.22 -10.72 11.62
C ILE A 147 -13.47 -11.02 10.76
N PRO A 148 -14.05 -12.25 10.72
CA PRO A 148 -15.26 -12.51 9.95
C PRO A 148 -16.52 -11.77 10.45
N TYR A 149 -16.53 -11.30 11.69
CA TYR A 149 -17.68 -10.66 12.34
C TYR A 149 -17.61 -9.12 12.29
N ILE A 150 -16.41 -8.58 12.18
CA ILE A 150 -16.13 -7.15 12.01
C ILE A 150 -15.92 -6.90 10.52
N GLY A 151 -17.03 -6.76 9.80
CA GLY A 151 -16.99 -6.44 8.36
C GLY A 151 -16.06 -5.25 8.07
N TRP A 152 -15.22 -5.39 7.04
CA TRP A 152 -14.16 -4.46 6.61
C TRP A 152 -14.68 -3.10 6.14
N ARG A 153 -15.29 -2.35 7.06
CA ARG A 153 -15.86 -1.02 6.84
C ARG A 153 -15.44 -0.09 7.97
N LEU A 154 -14.13 0.13 8.06
CA LEU A 154 -13.53 1.30 8.70
C LEU A 154 -12.55 1.93 7.71
#